data_AF-A0A1V1P240-F1
#
_entry.id   AF-A0A1V1P240-F1
#
_cell.length_a   1.000
_cell.length_b   1.000
_cell.length_c   1.000
_cell.angle_alpha   90.00
_cell.angle_beta   90.00
_cell.angle_gamma   90.00
#
_symmetry.space_group_name_H-M   'P 1'
#
loop_
_entity.id
_entity.type
_entity.pdbx_description
1 polymer ?
#
loop_
_entity_poly.entity_id
_entity_poly.type
_entity_poly.pdbx_seq_one_letter_code
_entity_poly.pdbx_strand_id
1 'polypeptide(L)'
;MPRRTFFHGRWINHSGFYPDRQLRLFKRTCAKWIGERVHERVEIDGEIGTLSCDLHHFPFEGTVTGMEDTSNRYSSLQSQNLFDEGKRFTLWRMILRPFGKFLEVYIWKRGFLDGIPGFFIAINSAHSMFLRYIKLRELEKGYFCQIRRKMVVFIFIKSIGWK
;
A
#
# COMPACT_ATOMS: atom_id res chain seq x y z
N MET A 1 18.87 -0.20 10.39
CA MET A 1 18.29 -0.74 11.64
C MET A 1 17.05 -1.56 11.30
N PRO A 2 16.79 -2.70 11.95
CA PRO A 2 15.51 -3.39 11.84
C PRO A 2 14.36 -2.51 12.37
N ARG A 3 13.24 -2.49 11.66
CA ARG A 3 12.01 -1.82 12.03
C ARG A 3 11.05 -2.86 12.58
N ARG A 4 10.66 -2.72 13.84
CA ARG A 4 9.71 -3.63 14.48
C ARG A 4 8.35 -2.96 14.60
N THR A 5 7.35 -3.58 14.00
CA THR A 5 6.01 -3.00 13.88
C THR A 5 5.10 -3.51 14.99
N PHE A 6 4.41 -2.58 15.66
CA PHE A 6 3.35 -2.89 16.61
C PHE A 6 1.99 -2.79 15.93
N PHE A 7 1.17 -3.83 16.06
CA PHE A 7 -0.17 -3.86 15.48
C PHE A 7 -1.10 -4.74 16.31
N HIS A 8 -2.32 -4.26 16.55
CA HIS A 8 -3.37 -4.99 17.24
C HIS A 8 -2.93 -5.56 18.60
N GLY A 9 -2.27 -4.72 19.41
CA GLY A 9 -1.87 -5.05 20.78
C GLY A 9 -0.58 -5.89 20.91
N ARG A 10 0.13 -6.18 19.82
CA ARG A 10 1.37 -6.99 19.86
C ARG A 10 2.42 -6.57 18.85
N TRP A 11 3.65 -7.00 19.09
CA TRP A 11 4.72 -6.94 18.11
C TRP A 11 4.51 -8.00 17.01
N ILE A 12 4.63 -7.56 15.75
CA ILE A 12 4.56 -8.42 14.58
C ILE A 12 5.98 -8.84 14.21
N ASN A 13 6.25 -10.14 14.24
CA ASN A 13 7.59 -10.70 13.96
C ASN A 13 7.63 -11.45 12.63
N HIS A 14 6.48 -11.71 11.99
CA HIS A 14 6.37 -12.42 10.73
C HIS A 14 5.55 -11.59 9.74
N SER A 15 4.84 -12.22 8.80
CA SER A 15 3.99 -11.53 7.80
C SER A 15 4.77 -10.60 6.85
N GLY A 16 6.11 -10.74 6.83
CA GLY A 16 7.03 -9.88 6.07
C GLY A 16 7.27 -8.51 6.68
N PHE A 17 6.85 -8.27 7.92
CA PHE A 17 7.07 -7.01 8.63
C PHE A 17 8.40 -6.99 9.40
N TYR A 18 8.98 -8.15 9.67
CA TYR A 18 10.24 -8.27 10.38
C TYR A 18 11.07 -9.45 9.83
N PRO A 19 12.41 -9.31 9.74
CA PRO A 19 13.20 -8.10 9.96
C PRO A 19 13.12 -7.15 8.76
N ASP A 20 12.56 -5.96 8.96
CA ASP A 20 12.47 -4.92 7.91
C ASP A 20 13.57 -3.87 8.14
N ARG A 21 14.68 -3.98 7.39
CA ARG A 21 15.82 -3.08 7.59
C ARG A 21 15.61 -1.76 6.83
N GLN A 22 15.62 -0.66 7.58
CA GLN A 22 15.45 0.68 7.05
C GLN A 22 16.75 1.49 7.14
N LEU A 23 17.04 2.26 6.08
CA LEU A 23 18.08 3.29 6.08
C LEU A 23 17.48 4.57 6.70
N ARG A 24 18.01 5.01 7.83
CA ARG A 24 17.46 6.13 8.61
C ARG A 24 18.44 7.27 8.84
N LEU A 25 19.73 6.96 8.95
CA LEU A 25 20.78 7.93 9.14
C LEU A 25 21.68 7.92 7.90
N PHE A 26 21.79 9.07 7.26
CA PHE A 26 22.61 9.27 6.07
C PHE A 26 23.02 10.74 5.97
N LYS A 27 24.16 11.02 5.34
CA LYS A 27 24.56 12.39 5.03
C LYS A 27 23.72 12.89 3.85
N ARG A 28 23.04 14.03 4.02
CA ARG A 28 22.14 14.61 3.00
C ARG A 28 22.80 14.82 1.64
N THR A 29 24.09 15.18 1.63
CA THR A 29 24.88 15.42 0.41
C THR A 29 25.14 14.15 -0.40
N CYS A 30 25.00 12.96 0.20
CA CYS A 30 25.32 11.67 -0.39
C CYS A 30 24.07 10.80 -0.59
N ALA A 31 22.87 11.37 -0.46
CA ALA A 31 21.61 10.65 -0.45
C ALA A 31 20.63 11.19 -1.48
N LYS A 32 19.93 10.28 -2.17
CA LYS A 32 18.88 10.59 -3.13
C LYS A 32 17.62 9.81 -2.78
N TRP A 33 16.48 10.47 -2.86
CA TRP A 33 15.18 9.80 -2.77
C TRP A 33 14.84 9.23 -4.13
N ILE A 34 14.57 7.93 -4.18
CA ILE A 34 14.16 7.21 -5.38
C ILE A 34 12.93 6.36 -5.07
N GLY A 35 12.16 6.02 -6.10
CA GLY A 35 11.06 5.07 -5.98
C GLY A 35 9.73 5.62 -6.47
N GLU A 36 8.69 4.86 -6.17
CA GLU A 36 7.33 5.17 -6.58
C GLU A 36 6.56 5.91 -5.48
N ARG A 37 5.36 6.41 -5.79
CA ARG A 37 4.46 7.16 -4.88
C ARG A 37 4.19 6.57 -3.49
N VAL A 38 4.45 5.27 -3.27
CA VAL A 38 4.19 4.56 -2.00
C VAL A 38 5.44 3.92 -1.42
N HIS A 39 6.48 3.70 -2.22
CA HIS A 39 7.68 2.96 -1.85
C HIS A 39 8.94 3.76 -2.18
N GLU A 40 8.93 5.02 -1.77
CA GLU A 40 10.13 5.85 -1.79
C GLU A 40 11.16 5.27 -0.81
N ARG A 41 12.41 5.18 -1.26
CA ARG A 41 13.55 4.75 -0.47
C ARG A 41 14.71 5.70 -0.70
N VAL A 42 15.57 5.79 0.29
CA VAL A 42 16.81 6.53 0.17
C VAL A 42 17.87 5.61 -0.41
N GLU A 43 18.45 6.03 -1.53
CA GLU A 43 19.66 5.46 -2.09
C GLU A 43 20.84 6.33 -1.69
N ILE A 44 21.93 5.69 -1.28
CA ILE A 44 23.17 6.37 -0.91
C ILE A 44 24.30 5.90 -1.79
N ASP A 45 25.21 6.82 -2.10
CA ASP A 45 26.48 6.52 -2.71
C ASP A 45 27.55 6.42 -1.61
N GLY A 46 27.84 5.20 -1.17
CA GLY A 46 28.77 4.90 -0.08
C GLY A 46 28.44 3.62 0.70
N GLU A 47 29.21 3.38 1.76
CA GLU A 47 29.06 2.18 2.60
C GLU A 47 27.83 2.27 3.53
N ILE A 48 27.11 1.15 3.66
CA ILE A 48 25.93 1.01 4.53
C ILE A 48 26.32 0.22 5.79
N GLY A 49 26.32 0.90 6.93
CA GLY A 49 26.45 0.26 8.25
C GLY A 49 25.12 -0.32 8.77
N THR A 50 25.20 -1.26 9.72
CA THR A 50 24.00 -1.78 10.40
C THR A 50 23.98 -1.39 11.87
N LEU A 51 22.80 -0.99 12.35
CA LEU A 51 22.50 -0.78 13.76
C LEU A 51 21.70 -1.99 14.26
N SER A 52 22.05 -2.49 15.43
CA SER A 52 21.48 -3.70 16.05
C SER A 52 20.19 -3.45 16.83
N CYS A 53 19.89 -2.20 17.17
CA CYS A 53 18.67 -1.84 17.88
C CYS A 53 17.44 -1.81 16.95
N ASP A 54 16.29 -2.23 17.51
CA ASP A 54 15.00 -2.16 16.85
C ASP A 54 14.47 -0.73 16.85
N LEU A 55 14.04 -0.25 15.68
CA LEU A 55 13.20 0.93 15.57
C LEU A 55 11.75 0.52 15.80
N HIS A 56 11.20 0.91 16.95
CA HIS A 56 9.79 0.73 17.24
C HIS A 56 8.95 1.58 16.29
N HIS A 57 8.04 0.92 15.57
CA HIS A 57 7.19 1.51 14.57
C HIS A 57 5.74 1.22 14.91
N PHE A 58 4.94 2.27 15.03
CA PHE A 58 3.52 2.22 15.36
C PHE A 58 2.68 2.69 14.16
N PRO A 59 2.66 1.92 13.05
CA PRO A 59 1.82 2.28 11.92
C PRO A 59 0.35 2.09 12.26
N PHE A 60 -0.52 2.72 11.49
CA PHE A 60 -1.97 2.49 11.53
C PHE A 60 -2.62 2.79 12.88
N GLU A 61 -1.94 3.53 13.75
CA GLU A 61 -2.33 3.73 15.16
C GLU A 61 -2.48 2.40 15.93
N GLY A 62 -1.89 1.32 15.40
CA GLY A 62 -2.07 -0.04 15.92
C GLY A 62 -3.47 -0.63 15.69
N THR A 63 -4.33 0.02 14.91
CA THR A 63 -5.74 -0.37 14.72
C THR A 63 -6.01 -0.95 13.34
N VAL A 64 -7.05 -1.78 13.26
CA VAL A 64 -7.59 -2.32 12.00
C VAL A 64 -8.06 -1.19 11.08
N THR A 65 -8.77 -0.20 11.63
CA THR A 65 -9.27 0.97 10.89
C THR A 65 -8.12 1.72 10.20
N GLY A 66 -7.06 2.05 10.94
CA GLY A 66 -5.92 2.75 10.37
C GLY A 66 -5.21 1.95 9.27
N MET A 67 -5.25 0.61 9.34
CA MET A 67 -4.66 -0.27 8.34
C MET A 67 -5.51 -0.32 7.07
N GLU A 68 -6.84 -0.41 7.20
CA GLU A 68 -7.76 -0.34 6.06
C GLU A 68 -7.71 1.03 5.36
N ASP A 69 -7.71 2.13 6.11
CA ASP A 69 -7.61 3.47 5.55
C ASP A 69 -6.31 3.67 4.77
N THR A 70 -5.20 3.18 5.34
CA THR A 70 -3.90 3.24 4.65
C THR A 70 -3.86 2.34 3.42
N SER A 71 -4.41 1.13 3.50
CA SER A 71 -4.56 0.19 2.39
C SER A 71 -5.37 0.80 1.24
N ASN A 72 -6.47 1.47 1.55
CA ASN A 72 -7.29 2.16 0.57
C ASN A 72 -6.52 3.31 -0.12
N ARG A 73 -5.84 4.16 0.66
CA ARG A 73 -5.02 5.25 0.11
C ARG A 73 -3.87 4.71 -0.77
N TYR A 74 -3.16 3.71 -0.29
CA TYR A 74 -2.00 3.15 -0.99
C TYR A 74 -2.39 2.40 -2.25
N SER A 75 -3.49 1.65 -2.25
CA SER A 75 -3.99 0.98 -3.45
C SER A 75 -4.34 1.98 -4.56
N SER A 76 -4.85 3.18 -4.22
CA SER A 76 -5.09 4.26 -5.20
C SER A 76 -3.79 4.81 -5.80
N LEU A 77 -2.78 5.06 -4.96
CA LEU A 77 -1.48 5.54 -5.43
C LEU A 77 -0.77 4.49 -6.29
N GLN A 78 -0.82 3.22 -5.89
CA GLN A 78 -0.24 2.12 -6.66
C GLN A 78 -1.00 1.89 -7.97
N SER A 79 -2.32 2.07 -8.03
CA SER A 79 -3.05 1.98 -9.30
C SER A 79 -2.64 3.08 -10.27
N GLN A 80 -2.35 4.28 -9.76
CA GLN A 80 -1.84 5.37 -10.59
C GLN A 80 -0.44 5.06 -11.13
N ASN A 81 0.45 4.47 -10.33
CA ASN A 81 1.76 4.03 -10.81
C ASN A 81 1.62 3.02 -11.96
N LEU A 82 0.77 2.00 -11.79
CA LEU A 82 0.54 1.00 -12.85
C LEU A 82 -0.02 1.66 -14.12
N PHE A 83 -0.92 2.63 -13.97
CA PHE A 83 -1.50 3.35 -15.11
C PHE A 83 -0.45 4.19 -15.84
N ASP A 84 0.39 4.93 -15.10
CA ASP A 84 1.45 5.77 -15.66
C ASP A 84 2.56 4.94 -16.33
N GLU A 85 2.82 3.72 -15.83
CA GLU A 85 3.69 2.72 -16.46
C GLU A 85 3.08 2.08 -17.72
N GLY A 86 1.86 2.45 -18.10
CA GLY A 86 1.15 1.89 -19.25
C GLY A 86 0.69 0.44 -19.07
N LYS A 87 0.68 -0.08 -17.84
CA LYS A 87 0.19 -1.44 -17.56
C LYS A 87 -1.31 -1.49 -17.71
N ARG A 88 -1.78 -2.53 -18.40
CA ARG A 88 -3.21 -2.73 -18.66
C ARG A 88 -3.90 -3.62 -17.64
N PHE A 89 -5.18 -3.39 -17.43
CA PHE A 89 -6.02 -4.30 -16.64
C PHE A 89 -6.03 -5.71 -17.26
N THR A 90 -6.00 -6.72 -16.40
CA THR A 90 -6.16 -8.11 -16.82
C THR A 90 -6.91 -8.87 -15.73
N LEU A 91 -8.01 -9.52 -16.09
CA LEU A 91 -8.88 -10.23 -15.13
C LEU A 91 -8.11 -11.29 -14.33
N TRP A 92 -7.28 -12.09 -15.00
CA TRP A 92 -6.46 -13.11 -14.35
C TRP A 92 -5.46 -12.52 -13.35
N ARG A 93 -4.89 -11.34 -13.63
CA ARG A 93 -3.98 -10.65 -12.69
C ARG A 93 -4.74 -10.16 -11.46
N MET A 94 -5.96 -9.68 -11.63
CA MET A 94 -6.82 -9.25 -10.51
C MET A 94 -7.18 -10.39 -9.56
N ILE A 95 -7.33 -11.63 -10.05
CA ILE A 95 -7.72 -12.78 -9.23
C ILE A 95 -6.49 -13.53 -8.67
N LEU A 96 -5.53 -13.88 -9.53
CA LEU A 96 -4.41 -14.74 -9.15
C LEU A 96 -3.36 -14.00 -8.31
N ARG A 97 -3.13 -12.70 -8.53
CA ARG A 97 -2.10 -11.94 -7.78
C ARG A 97 -2.48 -11.75 -6.31
N PRO A 98 -3.72 -11.34 -5.95
CA PRO A 98 -4.14 -11.29 -4.55
C PRO A 98 -4.07 -12.64 -3.84
N PHE A 99 -4.50 -13.71 -4.52
CA PHE A 99 -4.43 -15.06 -3.96
C PHE A 99 -2.98 -15.48 -3.68
N GLY A 100 -2.08 -15.28 -4.65
CA GLY A 100 -0.65 -15.51 -4.45
C GLY A 100 -0.06 -14.65 -3.33
N LYS A 101 -0.54 -13.40 -3.19
CA LYS A 101 -0.09 -12.50 -2.12
C LYS A 101 -0.50 -13.00 -0.74
N PHE A 102 -1.72 -13.51 -0.60
CA PHE A 102 -2.18 -14.12 0.64
C PHE A 102 -1.29 -15.30 1.04
N LEU A 103 -1.02 -16.22 0.12
CA LEU A 103 -0.16 -17.38 0.38
C LEU A 103 1.27 -16.96 0.73
N GLU A 104 1.81 -15.97 0.03
CA GLU A 104 3.12 -15.39 0.32
C GLU A 104 3.19 -14.82 1.75
N VAL A 105 2.21 -14.03 2.18
CA VAL A 105 2.22 -13.37 3.49
C VAL A 105 1.89 -14.35 4.62
N TYR A 106 0.89 -15.20 4.42
CA TYR A 106 0.40 -16.09 5.47
C TYR A 106 1.28 -17.32 5.65
N ILE A 107 1.63 -18.01 4.55
CA ILE A 107 2.36 -19.28 4.61
C ILE A 107 3.87 -19.02 4.51
N TRP A 108 4.34 -18.42 3.42
CA TRP A 108 5.78 -18.32 3.16
C TRP A 108 6.48 -17.38 4.15
N LYS A 109 5.84 -16.25 4.45
CA LYS A 109 6.30 -15.30 5.45
C LYS A 109 5.85 -15.66 6.87
N ARG A 110 5.29 -16.87 7.06
CA ARG A 110 4.90 -17.42 8.36
C ARG A 110 3.97 -16.51 9.17
N GLY A 111 3.09 -15.76 8.50
CA GLY A 111 2.11 -14.89 9.15
C GLY A 111 1.20 -15.62 10.13
N PHE A 112 0.97 -16.92 9.95
CA PHE A 112 0.22 -17.74 10.91
C PHE A 112 0.85 -17.76 12.33
N LEU A 113 2.17 -17.54 12.46
CA LEU A 113 2.85 -17.44 13.77
C LEU A 113 2.51 -16.14 14.52
N ASP A 114 2.01 -15.13 13.82
CA ASP A 114 1.53 -13.89 14.44
C ASP A 114 0.06 -13.99 14.91
N GLY A 115 -0.60 -15.15 14.72
CA GLY A 115 -1.98 -15.39 15.16
C GLY A 115 -3.01 -14.58 14.38
N ILE A 116 -4.06 -14.10 15.06
CA ILE A 116 -5.15 -13.30 14.45
C ILE A 116 -4.61 -12.06 13.71
N PRO A 117 -3.69 -11.26 14.28
CA PRO A 117 -3.11 -10.12 13.56
C PRO A 117 -2.40 -10.51 12.26
N GLY A 118 -1.67 -11.63 12.25
CA GLY A 118 -0.99 -12.11 11.04
C GLY A 118 -1.95 -12.57 9.94
N PHE A 119 -3.04 -13.24 10.33
CA PHE A 119 -4.11 -13.60 9.40
C PHE A 119 -4.78 -12.35 8.81
N PHE A 120 -5.11 -11.36 9.66
CA PHE A 120 -5.66 -10.09 9.20
C PHE A 120 -4.71 -9.35 8.25
N ILE A 121 -3.41 -9.28 8.57
CA ILE A 121 -2.39 -8.67 7.69
C ILE A 121 -2.35 -9.36 6.33
N ALA A 122 -2.44 -10.70 6.28
CA ALA A 122 -2.46 -11.44 5.04
C ALA A 122 -3.71 -11.13 4.18
N ILE A 123 -4.89 -11.10 4.80
CA ILE A 123 -6.14 -10.73 4.12
C ILE A 123 -6.07 -9.29 3.62
N ASN A 124 -5.70 -8.33 4.48
CA ASN A 124 -5.59 -6.93 4.12
C ASN A 124 -4.58 -6.72 2.97
N SER A 125 -3.44 -7.43 2.99
CA SER A 125 -2.45 -7.38 1.91
C SER A 125 -3.02 -7.87 0.57
N ALA A 126 -3.79 -8.97 0.58
CA ALA A 126 -4.45 -9.48 -0.61
C ALA A 126 -5.57 -8.54 -1.08
N HIS A 127 -6.36 -8.00 -0.14
CA HIS A 127 -7.42 -7.04 -0.42
C HIS A 127 -6.86 -5.74 -1.04
N SER A 128 -5.79 -5.18 -0.47
CA SER A 128 -5.07 -4.02 -1.04
C SER A 128 -4.59 -4.28 -2.47
N MET A 129 -4.05 -5.48 -2.73
CA MET A 129 -3.59 -5.91 -4.04
C MET A 129 -4.74 -6.00 -5.04
N PHE A 130 -5.90 -6.50 -4.60
CA PHE A 130 -7.12 -6.57 -5.39
C PHE A 130 -7.65 -5.18 -5.75
N LEU A 131 -7.78 -4.29 -4.74
CA LEU A 131 -8.23 -2.91 -4.92
C LEU A 131 -7.35 -2.16 -5.92
N ARG A 132 -6.04 -2.36 -5.88
CA ARG A 132 -5.10 -1.78 -6.85
C ARG A 132 -5.47 -2.12 -8.30
N TYR A 133 -5.84 -3.37 -8.59
CA TYR A 133 -6.19 -3.78 -9.95
C TYR A 133 -7.59 -3.30 -10.37
N ILE A 134 -8.56 -3.26 -9.46
CA ILE A 134 -9.87 -2.68 -9.78
C ILE A 134 -9.74 -1.19 -10.03
N LYS A 135 -9.03 -0.44 -9.19
CA LYS A 135 -8.80 0.99 -9.38
C LYS A 135 -8.05 1.29 -10.67
N LEU A 136 -7.11 0.43 -11.07
CA LEU A 136 -6.48 0.52 -12.40
C LEU A 136 -7.52 0.43 -13.53
N ARG A 137 -8.46 -0.52 -13.45
CA ARG A 137 -9.56 -0.64 -14.42
C ARG A 137 -10.45 0.60 -14.43
N GLU A 138 -10.67 1.22 -13.28
CA GLU A 138 -11.45 2.46 -13.17
C GLU A 138 -10.75 3.64 -13.86
N LEU A 139 -9.43 3.74 -13.70
CA LEU A 139 -8.59 4.73 -14.37
C LEU A 139 -8.62 4.54 -15.90
N GLU A 140 -8.47 3.30 -16.38
CA GLU A 140 -8.53 2.98 -17.81
C GLU A 140 -9.87 3.32 -18.46
N LYS A 141 -10.98 3.08 -17.74
CA LYS A 141 -12.32 3.39 -18.23
C LYS A 141 -12.73 4.85 -18.00
N GLY A 142 -11.93 5.61 -17.26
CA GLY A 142 -12.20 7.02 -16.98
C GLY A 142 -13.43 7.27 -16.10
N TYR A 143 -13.81 6.32 -15.22
CA TYR A 143 -15.02 6.47 -14.40
C TYR A 143 -15.02 7.75 -13.54
N PHE A 144 -13.86 8.17 -13.04
CA PHE A 144 -13.71 9.43 -12.29
C PHE A 144 -13.95 10.69 -13.16
N CYS A 145 -13.51 10.67 -14.42
CA CYS A 145 -13.77 11.76 -15.37
C CYS A 145 -15.25 11.80 -15.78
N GLN A 146 -15.87 10.63 -15.95
CA GLN A 146 -17.27 10.50 -16.36
C GLN A 146 -18.24 10.93 -15.26
N ILE A 147 -17.97 10.57 -13.99
CA ILE A 147 -18.83 10.96 -12.86
C ILE A 147 -18.68 12.46 -12.56
N ARG A 148 -17.47 13.04 -12.56
CA ARG A 148 -17.29 14.50 -12.38
C ARG A 148 -17.98 15.30 -13.48
N ARG A 149 -17.91 14.87 -14.74
CA ARG A 149 -18.67 15.49 -15.84
C ARG A 149 -20.18 15.42 -15.61
N LYS A 150 -20.71 14.25 -15.21
CA LYS A 150 -22.15 14.10 -14.92
C LYS A 150 -22.60 14.95 -13.73
N MET A 151 -21.78 15.04 -12.68
CA MET A 151 -22.10 15.80 -11.47
C MET A 151 -22.06 17.32 -11.72
N VAL A 152 -21.08 17.81 -12.51
CA VAL A 152 -21.05 19.22 -12.95
C VAL A 152 -22.27 19.54 -13.82
N VAL A 153 -22.64 18.67 -14.77
CA VAL A 153 -23.86 18.84 -15.58
C VAL A 153 -25.12 18.87 -14.70
N PHE A 154 -25.21 17.99 -13.69
CA PHE A 154 -26.37 17.95 -12.78
C PHE A 154 -26.48 19.20 -11.89
N ILE A 155 -25.34 19.74 -11.42
CA ILE A 155 -25.30 21.00 -10.67
C ILE A 155 -25.69 22.18 -11.57
N PHE A 156 -25.21 22.19 -12.82
CA PHE A 156 -25.55 23.23 -13.78
C PHE A 156 -27.05 23.24 -14.11
N ILE A 157 -27.64 22.06 -14.33
CA ILE A 157 -29.08 21.90 -14.58
C ILE A 157 -29.91 22.36 -13.37
N LYS A 158 -29.50 22.03 -12.13
CA LYS A 158 -30.19 22.52 -10.92
C LYS A 158 -30.06 24.04 -10.71
N SER A 159 -29.05 24.71 -11.26
CA SER A 159 -28.90 26.16 -11.16
C SER A 159 -29.67 26.95 -12.23
N ILE A 160 -30.10 26.29 -13.33
CA ILE A 160 -30.70 26.95 -14.50
C ILE A 160 -32.23 26.86 -14.53
N GLY A 161 -32.85 26.02 -13.71
CA GLY A 161 -34.30 26.04 -13.61
C GLY A 161 -34.81 25.01 -12.62
N TRP A 162 -35.64 25.50 -11.69
CA TRP A 162 -36.94 25.00 -11.29
C TRP A 162 -37.40 25.94 -10.14
N LYS A 163 -37.94 27.10 -10.56
CA LYS A 163 -39.16 27.66 -9.95
C LYS A 163 -40.28 27.35 -10.92
#